data_AF-A0AAN8TPK0-F1
#
_entry.id   AF-A0AAN8TPK0-F1
#
_cell.length_a   1.000
_cell.length_b   1.000
_cell.length_c   1.000
_cell.angle_alpha   90.00
_cell.angle_beta   90.00
_cell.angle_gamma   90.00
#
_symmetry.space_group_name_H-M   'P 1'
#
loop_
_entity.id
_entity.type
_entity.pdbx_description
1 polymer ?
#
loop_
_entity_poly.entity_id
_entity_poly.type
_entity_poly.pdbx_seq_one_letter_code
_entity_poly.pdbx_strand_id
1 'polypeptide(L)'
;MEKSKVLIEGGTGYLGKRLVKSCLANGHDTYILQHPEIGVDIEKVEMLISFKMYGAHLGTASFNDHQSLVDAVKLVDVVICAISSVHICSHHILLHLKLVDAIKEAGNIKRFFPYEFGTDPARMENAMEPGRVTIDDKMVVRKSIEEASITYVSANCFAGYFLGGLCQINHILPSTDCCLAWRWKPESSHGCYDHWTASF
;
A
#
# COMPACT_ATOMS: atom_id res chain seq x y z
N MET A 1 -0.67 -18.81 15.14
CA MET A 1 0.14 -17.79 14.45
C MET A 1 0.82 -16.96 15.53
N GLU A 2 2.11 -16.67 15.39
CA GLU A 2 2.85 -15.87 16.39
C GLU A 2 2.35 -14.42 16.36
N LYS A 3 2.18 -13.81 17.53
CA LYS A 3 1.74 -12.42 17.64
C LYS A 3 2.92 -11.49 17.36
N SER A 4 2.92 -10.86 16.19
CA SER A 4 3.87 -9.79 15.85
C SER A 4 3.37 -8.42 16.31
N LYS A 5 4.31 -7.52 16.62
CA LYS A 5 4.05 -6.08 16.73
C LYS A 5 4.11 -5.45 15.34
N VAL A 6 3.07 -4.75 14.94
CA VAL A 6 2.90 -4.25 13.56
C VAL A 6 2.72 -2.74 13.58
N LEU A 7 3.59 -1.99 12.89
CA LEU A 7 3.40 -0.57 12.60
C LEU A 7 2.72 -0.41 11.24
N ILE A 8 1.61 0.32 11.19
CA ILE A 8 0.89 0.64 9.95
C ILE A 8 0.98 2.14 9.73
N GLU A 9 1.70 2.50 8.67
CA GLU A 9 1.79 3.85 8.16
C GLU A 9 0.67 4.10 7.14
N GLY A 10 -0.02 5.24 7.23
CA GLY A 10 -1.23 5.50 6.43
C GLY A 10 -2.46 4.72 6.90
N GLY A 11 -2.56 4.39 8.19
CA GLY A 11 -3.64 3.57 8.78
C GLY A 11 -5.06 4.12 8.64
N THR A 12 -5.22 5.41 8.33
CA THR A 12 -6.53 6.06 8.07
C THR A 12 -6.94 6.05 6.59
N GLY A 13 -6.03 5.64 5.70
CA GLY A 13 -6.28 5.56 4.26
C GLY A 13 -7.25 4.42 3.89
N TYR A 14 -7.65 4.38 2.61
CA TYR A 14 -8.59 3.39 2.08
C TYR A 14 -8.17 1.95 2.42
N LEU A 15 -6.91 1.60 2.18
CA LEU A 15 -6.37 0.29 2.52
C LEU A 15 -6.01 0.21 4.00
N GLY A 16 -5.31 1.22 4.54
CA GLY A 16 -4.79 1.22 5.90
C GLY A 16 -5.84 0.84 6.93
N LYS A 17 -7.06 1.39 6.82
CA LYS A 17 -8.14 1.10 7.77
C LYS A 17 -8.57 -0.37 7.79
N ARG A 18 -8.44 -1.07 6.66
CA ARG A 18 -8.76 -2.51 6.56
C ARG A 18 -7.63 -3.36 7.14
N LEU A 19 -6.38 -2.96 6.91
CA LEU A 19 -5.20 -3.60 7.48
C LEU A 19 -5.20 -3.48 9.00
N VAL A 20 -5.46 -2.30 9.55
CA VAL A 20 -5.58 -2.07 11.00
C VAL A 20 -6.62 -3.00 11.61
N LYS A 21 -7.84 -3.04 11.05
CA LYS A 21 -8.91 -3.92 11.54
C LYS A 21 -8.50 -5.39 11.50
N SER A 22 -7.86 -5.83 10.42
CA SER A 22 -7.41 -7.21 10.27
C SER A 22 -6.31 -7.57 11.29
N CYS A 23 -5.32 -6.69 11.48
CA CYS A 23 -4.25 -6.90 12.46
C CYS A 23 -4.82 -7.04 13.88
N LEU A 24 -5.70 -6.12 14.28
CA LEU A 24 -6.38 -6.17 15.57
C LEU A 24 -7.23 -7.45 15.74
N ALA A 25 -8.01 -7.81 14.73
CA ALA A 25 -8.86 -9.02 14.77
C ALA A 25 -8.05 -10.31 14.88
N ASN A 26 -6.83 -10.34 14.32
CA ASN A 26 -5.90 -11.47 14.44
C ASN A 26 -5.03 -11.41 15.73
N GLY A 27 -5.25 -10.41 16.59
CA GLY A 27 -4.56 -10.29 17.88
C GLY A 27 -3.12 -9.80 17.80
N HIS A 28 -2.76 -9.10 16.71
CA HIS A 28 -1.48 -8.41 16.59
C HIS A 28 -1.47 -7.13 17.41
N ASP A 29 -0.34 -6.86 18.06
CA ASP A 29 -0.11 -5.60 18.75
C ASP A 29 0.11 -4.51 17.68
N THR A 30 -0.90 -3.67 17.49
CA THR A 30 -1.04 -2.85 16.27
C THR A 30 -0.79 -1.39 16.58
N TYR A 31 0.26 -0.84 15.98
CA TYR A 31 0.67 0.55 16.06
C TYR A 31 0.23 1.27 14.78
N ILE A 32 -0.35 2.45 14.93
CA ILE A 32 -0.76 3.30 13.81
C ILE A 32 0.07 4.57 13.89
N LEU A 33 0.80 4.84 12.82
CA LEU A 33 1.58 6.05 12.71
C LEU A 33 0.67 7.22 12.29
N GLN A 34 0.70 8.28 13.08
CA GLN A 34 -0.01 9.53 12.82
C GLN A 34 1.00 10.66 12.58
N HIS A 35 0.70 11.50 11.59
CA HIS A 35 1.52 12.66 11.27
C HIS A 35 0.92 13.90 11.96
N PRO A 36 1.76 14.78 12.56
CA PRO A 36 1.30 16.02 13.19
C PRO A 36 0.45 16.90 12.27
N GLU A 37 0.63 16.81 10.95
CA GLU A 37 -0.07 17.60 9.94
C GLU A 37 -1.52 17.15 9.68
N ILE A 38 -2.09 16.24 10.48
CA ILE A 38 -3.49 15.76 10.31
C ILE A 38 -4.54 16.88 10.39
N GLY A 39 -4.20 18.01 11.02
CA GLY A 39 -5.03 19.21 11.08
C GLY A 39 -6.41 18.95 11.71
N VAL A 40 -7.45 19.49 11.09
CA VAL A 40 -8.86 19.39 11.53
C VAL A 40 -9.66 18.34 10.74
N ASP A 41 -9.01 17.29 10.25
CA ASP A 41 -9.67 16.18 9.56
C ASP A 41 -10.44 15.31 10.57
N ILE A 42 -11.68 15.72 10.87
CA ILE A 42 -12.54 15.11 11.90
C ILE A 42 -12.73 13.62 11.63
N GLU A 43 -12.94 13.20 10.37
CA GLU A 43 -13.15 11.80 10.02
C GLU A 43 -11.93 10.93 10.33
N LYS A 44 -10.72 11.42 10.02
CA LYS A 44 -9.49 10.69 10.37
C LYS A 44 -9.28 10.64 11.88
N VAL A 45 -9.56 11.72 12.60
CA VAL A 45 -9.43 11.77 14.07
C VAL A 45 -10.40 10.80 14.74
N GLU A 46 -11.68 10.82 14.35
CA GLU A 46 -12.69 9.87 14.84
C GLU A 46 -12.27 8.42 14.57
N MET A 47 -11.71 8.14 13.39
CA MET A 47 -11.21 6.82 13.04
C MET A 47 -10.04 6.39 13.92
N LEU A 48 -9.06 7.26 14.17
CA LEU A 48 -7.92 6.97 15.05
C LEU A 48 -8.37 6.72 16.49
N ILE A 49 -9.31 7.52 16.99
CA ILE A 49 -9.92 7.31 18.31
C ILE A 49 -10.61 5.94 18.35
N SER A 50 -11.39 5.59 17.32
CA SER A 50 -12.04 4.29 17.25
C SER A 50 -11.03 3.14 17.31
N PHE A 51 -9.93 3.22 16.55
CA PHE A 51 -8.89 2.18 16.59
C PHE A 51 -8.20 2.09 17.94
N LYS A 52 -7.95 3.22 18.60
CA LYS A 52 -7.42 3.24 19.96
C LYS A 52 -8.37 2.55 20.95
N MET A 53 -9.68 2.75 20.82
CA MET A 53 -10.69 2.04 21.62
C MET A 53 -10.71 0.53 21.34
N TYR A 54 -10.38 0.10 20.12
CA TYR A 54 -10.20 -1.31 19.75
C TYR A 54 -8.82 -1.88 20.14
N GLY A 55 -7.99 -1.13 20.86
CA GLY A 55 -6.71 -1.59 21.38
C GLY A 55 -5.50 -1.28 20.50
N ALA A 56 -5.63 -0.43 19.48
CA ALA A 56 -4.47 0.05 18.73
C ALA A 56 -3.64 1.07 19.53
N HIS A 57 -2.34 1.06 19.33
CA HIS A 57 -1.42 2.07 19.81
C HIS A 57 -1.29 3.18 18.76
N LEU A 58 -1.46 4.43 19.17
CA LEU A 58 -1.22 5.58 18.29
C LEU A 58 0.19 6.12 18.56
N GLY A 59 1.03 6.19 17.53
CA GLY A 59 2.38 6.73 17.60
C GLY A 59 2.53 7.92 16.65
N THR A 60 3.14 9.01 17.11
CA THR A 60 3.38 10.18 16.28
C THR A 60 4.78 10.14 15.71
N ALA A 61 4.92 10.32 14.39
CA ALA A 61 6.21 10.55 13.73
C ALA A 61 5.99 11.43 12.49
N SER A 62 7.07 11.98 11.95
CA SER A 62 7.03 12.78 10.73
C SER A 62 8.09 12.31 9.74
N PHE A 63 7.77 12.34 8.45
CA PHE A 63 8.76 12.15 7.39
C PHE A 63 9.84 13.25 7.37
N ASN A 64 9.65 14.37 8.08
CA ASN A 64 10.65 15.42 8.20
C ASN A 64 11.55 15.24 9.44
N ASP A 65 11.24 14.28 10.30
CA ASP A 65 12.01 13.95 11.50
C ASP A 65 12.39 12.46 11.47
N HIS A 66 13.60 12.18 10.98
CA HIS A 66 14.12 10.83 10.85
C HIS A 66 14.18 10.09 12.19
N GLN A 67 14.54 10.77 13.28
CA GLN A 67 14.64 10.13 14.59
C GLN A 67 13.27 9.65 15.08
N SER A 68 12.23 10.45 14.85
CA SER A 68 10.85 10.05 15.19
C SER A 68 10.41 8.77 14.46
N LEU A 69 10.82 8.59 13.20
CA LEU A 69 10.55 7.36 12.44
C LEU A 69 11.33 6.19 13.01
N VAL A 70 12.63 6.35 13.28
CA VAL A 70 13.47 5.31 13.87
C VAL A 70 12.90 4.84 15.20
N ASP A 71 12.50 5.78 16.06
CA ASP A 71 11.95 5.47 17.38
C ASP A 71 10.62 4.72 17.27
N ALA A 72 9.75 5.09 16.33
CA ALA A 72 8.51 4.36 16.07
C ALA A 72 8.77 2.94 15.54
N VAL A 73 9.75 2.77 14.64
CA VAL A 73 10.13 1.48 14.05
C VAL A 73 10.75 0.54 15.09
N LYS A 74 11.53 1.06 16.05
CA LYS A 74 12.11 0.27 17.16
C LYS A 74 11.08 -0.42 18.06
N LEU A 75 9.83 0.05 18.06
CA LEU A 75 8.77 -0.52 18.89
C LEU A 75 8.17 -1.82 18.32
N VAL A 76 8.39 -2.11 17.04
CA VAL A 76 7.64 -3.15 16.30
C VAL A 76 8.53 -4.19 15.64
N ASP A 77 7.95 -5.28 15.13
CA ASP A 77 8.65 -6.32 14.36
C ASP A 77 8.39 -6.21 12.86
N VAL A 78 7.25 -5.62 12.49
CA VAL A 78 6.74 -5.57 11.12
C VAL A 78 6.29 -4.15 10.82
N VAL A 79 6.64 -3.64 9.64
CA VAL A 79 6.17 -2.33 9.16
C VAL A 79 5.35 -2.54 7.89
N ILE A 80 4.18 -1.90 7.82
CA ILE A 80 3.31 -1.88 6.64
C ILE A 80 3.10 -0.43 6.21
N CYS A 81 3.51 -0.10 5.00
CA CYS A 81 3.25 1.20 4.40
C CYS A 81 1.99 1.14 3.54
N ALA A 82 0.91 1.80 3.99
CA ALA A 82 -0.37 1.89 3.31
C ALA A 82 -0.72 3.31 2.83
N ILE A 83 0.28 4.18 2.66
CA ILE A 83 0.10 5.54 2.13
C ILE A 83 -0.35 5.45 0.69
N SER A 84 -1.59 5.82 0.42
CA SER A 84 -2.09 5.86 -0.94
C SER A 84 -1.62 7.12 -1.66
N SER A 85 -0.83 6.94 -2.72
CA SER A 85 -0.63 7.98 -3.73
C SER A 85 -1.84 7.98 -4.66
N VAL A 86 -2.99 8.49 -4.20
CA VAL A 86 -4.23 8.60 -5.02
C VAL A 86 -4.05 9.63 -6.14
N HIS A 87 -2.97 10.40 -6.11
CA HIS A 87 -2.59 11.28 -7.20
C HIS A 87 -1.36 10.68 -7.86
N ILE A 88 -1.35 10.73 -9.19
CA ILE A 88 -0.26 10.36 -10.11
C ILE A 88 0.94 11.34 -9.94
N CYS A 89 1.10 11.90 -8.73
CA CYS A 89 2.15 12.81 -8.33
C CYS A 89 3.18 12.00 -7.55
N SER A 90 4.21 11.60 -8.27
CA SER A 90 5.46 10.91 -7.92
C SER A 90 6.08 11.23 -6.55
N HIS A 91 5.76 12.39 -5.95
CA HIS A 91 6.43 12.88 -4.76
C HIS A 91 6.23 12.04 -3.50
N HIS A 92 5.12 11.29 -3.39
CA HIS A 92 4.85 10.51 -2.17
C HIS A 92 5.49 9.13 -2.17
N ILE A 93 5.79 8.54 -3.33
CA ILE A 93 6.40 7.19 -3.39
C ILE A 93 7.82 7.22 -2.86
N LEU A 94 8.59 8.25 -3.22
CA LEU A 94 9.97 8.42 -2.77
C LEU A 94 10.08 8.77 -1.28
N LEU A 95 9.00 9.24 -0.63
CA LEU A 95 8.99 9.40 0.84
C LEU A 95 9.20 8.06 1.56
N HIS A 96 8.88 6.94 0.92
CA HIS A 96 9.16 5.62 1.49
C HIS A 96 10.66 5.36 1.65
N LEU A 97 11.54 6.04 0.92
CA LEU A 97 12.98 5.93 1.13
C LEU A 97 13.38 6.34 2.55
N LYS A 98 12.77 7.39 3.09
CA LYS A 98 13.01 7.83 4.46
C LYS A 98 12.58 6.78 5.49
N LEU A 99 11.46 6.10 5.25
CA LEU A 99 11.01 5.01 6.10
C LEU A 99 11.95 3.80 5.98
N VAL A 100 12.44 3.50 4.78
CA VAL A 100 13.42 2.43 4.55
C VAL A 100 14.72 2.73 5.28
N ASP A 101 15.21 3.96 5.25
CA ASP A 101 16.41 4.39 5.98
C ASP A 101 16.20 4.28 7.50
N ALA A 102 15.03 4.66 8.01
CA ALA A 102 14.69 4.48 9.42
C ALA A 102 14.64 3.00 9.82
N ILE A 103 14.14 2.12 8.94
CA ILE A 103 14.15 0.67 9.15
C ILE A 103 15.58 0.12 9.18
N LYS A 104 16.45 0.58 8.27
CA LYS A 104 17.87 0.20 8.25
C LYS A 104 18.55 0.54 9.57
N GLU A 105 18.34 1.76 10.06
CA GLU A 105 18.95 2.22 11.30
C GLU A 105 18.40 1.51 12.54
N ALA A 106 17.09 1.26 12.58
CA ALA A 106 16.45 0.58 13.70
C ALA A 106 16.90 -0.90 13.81
N GLY A 107 17.09 -1.58 12.68
CA GLY A 107 17.71 -2.91 12.59
C GLY A 107 16.91 -4.07 13.21
N ASN A 108 15.70 -3.82 13.72
CA ASN A 108 14.85 -4.79 14.43
C ASN A 108 13.70 -5.36 13.58
N ILE A 109 13.53 -4.90 12.33
CA ILE A 109 12.39 -5.28 11.49
C ILE A 109 12.61 -6.62 10.79
N LYS A 110 11.64 -7.53 10.99
CA LYS A 110 11.62 -8.88 10.41
C LYS A 110 11.01 -8.89 9.01
N ARG A 111 10.00 -8.04 8.76
CA ARG A 111 9.31 -7.92 7.46
C ARG A 111 8.85 -6.49 7.22
N PHE A 112 8.97 -6.05 5.97
CA PHE A 112 8.48 -4.75 5.53
C PHE A 112 7.53 -4.92 4.36
N PHE A 113 6.35 -4.28 4.41
CA PHE A 113 5.41 -4.24 3.31
C PHE A 113 5.43 -2.82 2.72
N PRO A 114 6.21 -2.57 1.66
CA PRO A 114 6.20 -1.27 1.00
C PRO A 114 4.86 -1.00 0.31
N TYR A 115 4.65 0.26 -0.08
CA TYR A 115 3.51 0.62 -0.92
C TYR A 115 3.66 0.04 -2.33
N GLU A 116 3.17 -1.18 -2.51
CA GLU A 116 3.19 -1.91 -3.78
C GLU A 116 1.79 -2.37 -4.21
N PHE A 117 0.78 -1.55 -3.93
CA PHE A 117 -0.61 -1.88 -4.20
C PHE A 117 -1.01 -1.57 -5.65
N GLY A 118 -0.56 -2.41 -6.58
CA GLY A 118 -0.82 -2.32 -8.02
C GLY A 118 -0.02 -3.39 -8.76
N THR A 119 0.26 -3.21 -10.04
CA THR A 119 1.08 -4.17 -10.79
C THR A 119 2.52 -4.22 -10.28
N ASP A 120 3.14 -5.40 -10.31
CA ASP A 120 4.54 -5.60 -9.96
C ASP A 120 5.46 -4.76 -10.88
N PRO A 121 6.16 -3.72 -10.36
CA PRO A 121 6.97 -2.83 -11.18
C PRO A 121 8.11 -3.55 -11.92
N ALA A 122 8.66 -4.64 -11.38
CA ALA A 122 9.72 -5.40 -12.06
C ALA A 122 9.24 -6.11 -13.34
N ARG A 123 7.92 -6.26 -13.51
CA ARG A 123 7.31 -6.89 -14.70
C ARG A 123 6.77 -5.87 -15.70
N MET A 124 7.00 -4.58 -15.46
CA MET A 124 6.37 -3.48 -16.19
C MET A 124 7.38 -2.66 -17.03
N GLU A 125 8.37 -3.32 -17.63
CA GLU A 125 9.42 -2.69 -18.46
C GLU A 125 8.86 -1.81 -19.59
N ASN A 126 7.72 -2.21 -20.17
CA ASN A 126 7.07 -1.53 -21.29
C ASN A 126 5.95 -0.58 -20.86
N ALA A 127 5.93 -0.14 -19.60
CA ALA A 127 4.93 0.82 -19.15
C ALA A 127 5.06 2.16 -19.90
N MET A 128 3.92 2.69 -20.32
CA MET A 128 3.81 3.98 -21.01
C MET A 128 3.55 5.11 -20.02
N GLU A 129 3.83 6.34 -20.45
CA GLU A 129 3.47 7.55 -19.71
C GLU A 129 1.95 7.72 -19.59
N PRO A 130 1.44 8.23 -18.45
CA PRO A 130 2.17 8.72 -17.27
C PRO A 130 2.52 7.62 -16.23
N GLY A 131 2.08 6.38 -16.45
CA GLY A 131 2.23 5.28 -15.49
C GLY A 131 3.68 4.85 -15.25
N ARG A 132 4.55 5.09 -16.23
CA ARG A 132 5.98 4.75 -16.17
C ARG A 132 6.68 5.41 -14.98
N VAL A 133 6.44 6.69 -14.72
CA VAL A 133 7.05 7.41 -13.58
C VAL A 133 6.77 6.71 -12.25
N THR A 134 5.53 6.27 -12.04
CA THR A 134 5.14 5.54 -10.81
C THR A 134 5.85 4.19 -10.68
N ILE A 135 6.09 3.50 -11.80
CA ILE A 135 6.81 2.23 -11.82
C ILE A 135 8.28 2.45 -11.50
N ASP A 136 8.90 3.46 -12.11
CA ASP A 136 10.30 3.80 -11.89
C ASP A 136 10.55 4.21 -10.43
N ASP A 137 9.69 5.05 -9.84
CA ASP A 137 9.79 5.42 -8.42
C ASP A 137 9.68 4.21 -7.48
N LYS A 138 8.77 3.28 -7.79
CA LYS A 138 8.64 2.02 -7.02
C LYS A 138 9.88 1.15 -7.14
N MET A 139 10.51 1.09 -8.32
CA MET A 139 11.76 0.36 -8.52
C MET A 139 12.91 0.97 -7.71
N VAL A 140 12.98 2.30 -7.59
CA VAL A 140 13.96 2.98 -6.73
C VAL A 140 13.78 2.56 -5.27
N VAL A 141 12.54 2.57 -4.76
CA VAL A 141 12.23 2.13 -3.39
C VAL A 141 12.59 0.66 -3.20
N ARG A 142 12.21 -0.21 -4.15
CA ARG A 142 12.52 -1.64 -4.09
C ARG A 142 14.02 -1.92 -4.03
N LYS A 143 14.80 -1.22 -4.86
CA LYS A 143 16.26 -1.34 -4.85
C LYS A 143 16.84 -0.95 -3.48
N SER A 144 16.35 0.12 -2.86
CA SER A 144 16.81 0.52 -1.52
C SER A 144 16.46 -0.52 -0.43
N ILE A 145 15.31 -1.20 -0.55
CA ILE A 145 14.89 -2.29 0.35
C ILE A 145 15.80 -3.52 0.16
N GLU A 146 16.11 -3.88 -1.09
CA GLU A 146 16.98 -5.01 -1.42
C GLU A 146 18.41 -4.76 -0.93
N GLU A 147 18.95 -3.56 -1.15
CA GLU A 147 20.25 -3.14 -0.61
C GLU A 147 20.28 -3.14 0.93
N ALA A 148 19.13 -2.93 1.57
CA ALA A 148 18.96 -3.02 3.01
C ALA A 148 18.85 -4.46 3.55
N SER A 149 18.80 -5.47 2.67
CA SER A 149 18.54 -6.86 3.04
C SER A 149 17.24 -7.06 3.83
N ILE A 150 16.22 -6.22 3.59
CA ILE A 150 14.92 -6.30 4.24
C ILE A 150 13.99 -7.20 3.41
N THR A 151 13.32 -8.17 4.04
CA THR A 151 12.33 -9.00 3.34
C THR A 151 11.05 -8.20 3.06
N TYR A 152 10.61 -8.19 1.80
CA TYR A 152 9.38 -7.52 1.37
C TYR A 152 8.37 -8.43 0.67
N VAL A 153 7.12 -7.95 0.57
CA VAL A 153 6.01 -8.64 -0.11
C VAL A 153 5.29 -7.66 -1.03
N SER A 154 5.11 -8.06 -2.30
CA SER A 154 4.28 -7.35 -3.27
C SER A 154 2.84 -7.88 -3.26
N ALA A 155 1.86 -6.99 -3.03
CA ALA A 155 0.46 -7.38 -2.82
C ALA A 155 -0.42 -7.33 -4.09
N ASN A 156 0.16 -6.95 -5.24
CA ASN A 156 -0.54 -6.83 -6.52
C ASN A 156 -1.77 -5.88 -6.49
N CYS A 157 -2.64 -6.00 -7.49
CA CYS A 157 -3.84 -5.18 -7.68
C CYS A 157 -5.00 -5.59 -6.76
N PHE A 158 -5.58 -4.62 -6.04
CA PHE A 158 -6.76 -4.89 -5.21
C PHE A 158 -8.05 -5.00 -5.99
N ALA A 159 -8.81 -6.07 -5.75
CA ALA A 159 -10.12 -6.28 -6.36
C ALA A 159 -11.06 -5.08 -6.18
N GLY A 160 -11.08 -4.46 -4.98
CA GLY A 160 -11.96 -3.31 -4.73
C GLY A 160 -11.65 -2.04 -5.54
N TYR A 161 -10.46 -1.95 -6.16
CA TYR A 161 -10.10 -0.83 -7.05
C TYR A 161 -10.11 -1.25 -8.51
N PHE A 162 -9.62 -2.46 -8.82
CA PHE A 162 -9.43 -2.93 -10.18
C PHE A 162 -10.59 -3.77 -10.72
N LEU A 163 -11.23 -4.62 -9.89
CA LEU A 163 -12.27 -5.52 -10.38
C LEU A 163 -13.58 -4.79 -10.65
N GLY A 164 -13.96 -3.86 -9.77
CA GLY A 164 -15.23 -3.15 -9.88
C GLY A 164 -15.34 -2.34 -11.17
N GLY A 165 -14.35 -1.51 -11.49
CA GLY A 165 -14.28 -0.76 -12.75
C GLY A 165 -13.70 -1.54 -13.93
N LEU A 166 -13.48 -2.85 -13.83
CA LEU A 166 -12.82 -3.65 -14.87
C LEU A 166 -11.48 -3.04 -15.34
N CYS A 167 -10.68 -2.55 -14.39
CA CYS A 167 -9.40 -1.85 -14.59
C CYS A 167 -9.50 -0.55 -15.39
N GLN A 168 -10.70 0.02 -15.58
CA GLN A 168 -10.86 1.34 -16.16
C GLN A 168 -10.34 2.42 -15.20
N ILE A 169 -9.44 3.26 -15.70
CA ILE A 169 -8.88 4.37 -14.93
C ILE A 169 -10.01 5.30 -14.49
N ASN A 170 -10.01 5.71 -13.22
CA ASN A 170 -11.01 6.57 -12.59
C ASN A 170 -12.42 5.97 -12.42
N HIS A 171 -12.60 4.67 -12.65
CA HIS A 171 -13.87 3.99 -12.43
C HIS A 171 -13.71 2.90 -11.37
N ILE A 172 -14.57 2.93 -10.34
CA ILE A 172 -14.64 1.88 -9.30
C ILE A 172 -15.83 0.94 -9.56
N LEU A 173 -16.82 1.40 -10.32
CA LEU A 173 -17.98 0.63 -10.74
C LEU A 173 -17.92 0.42 -12.26
N PRO A 174 -18.48 -0.69 -12.78
CA PRO A 174 -18.48 -0.94 -14.21
C PRO A 174 -19.41 0.05 -14.92
N SER A 175 -19.19 0.26 -16.22
CA SER A 175 -20.12 1.03 -17.05
C SER A 175 -21.53 0.44 -17.00
N THR A 176 -22.55 1.30 -16.91
CA THR A 176 -23.96 0.88 -16.97
C THR A 176 -24.46 0.64 -18.38
N ASP A 177 -23.71 1.03 -19.41
CA ASP A 177 -24.16 0.93 -20.80
C ASP A 177 -23.77 -0.43 -21.42
N CYS A 178 -22.47 -0.65 -21.58
CA CYS A 178 -21.88 -1.89 -22.11
C CYS A 178 -20.42 -1.99 -21.70
N CYS A 179 -19.92 -3.22 -21.50
CA CYS A 179 -18.49 -3.47 -21.39
C CYS A 179 -18.04 -4.58 -22.35
N LEU A 180 -16.82 -4.43 -22.88
CA LEU A 180 -16.15 -5.46 -23.67
C LEU A 180 -15.28 -6.30 -22.72
N ALA A 181 -15.68 -7.55 -22.51
CA ALA A 181 -14.93 -8.50 -21.71
C ALA A 181 -14.15 -9.45 -22.63
N TRP A 182 -12.86 -9.61 -22.34
CA TRP A 182 -11.98 -10.50 -23.09
C TRP A 182 -11.71 -11.77 -22.27
N ARG A 183 -12.02 -12.93 -22.83
CA ARG A 183 -11.71 -14.23 -22.22
C ARG A 183 -10.47 -14.80 -22.88
N TRP A 184 -9.43 -15.03 -22.07
CA TRP A 184 -8.25 -15.75 -22.52
C TRP A 184 -8.59 -17.23 -22.77
N LYS A 185 -8.24 -17.73 -23.96
CA LYS A 185 -8.33 -19.15 -24.30
C LYS A 185 -6.94 -19.80 -24.22
N PRO A 186 -6.75 -20.83 -23.39
CA PRO A 186 -5.45 -21.50 -23.22
C PRO A 186 -4.93 -22.25 -24.46
N GLU A 187 -5.77 -22.47 -25.49
CA GLU A 187 -5.55 -23.48 -26.52
C GLU A 187 -4.73 -23.03 -27.74
N SER A 188 -4.24 -21.78 -27.80
CA SER A 188 -3.37 -21.34 -28.89
C SER A 188 -2.03 -20.81 -28.38
N SER A 189 -0.95 -21.29 -28.99
CA SER A 189 0.45 -20.92 -28.71
C SER A 189 0.76 -19.42 -28.89
N HIS A 190 -0.22 -18.64 -29.35
CA HIS A 190 -0.14 -17.20 -29.60
C HIS A 190 -1.22 -16.39 -28.84
N GLY A 191 -2.00 -17.01 -27.93
CA GLY A 191 -2.99 -16.32 -27.11
C GLY A 191 -4.14 -15.72 -27.90
N CYS A 192 -5.17 -16.52 -28.21
CA CYS A 192 -6.42 -16.00 -28.74
C CYS A 192 -7.31 -15.49 -27.60
N TYR A 193 -7.89 -14.30 -27.78
CA TYR A 193 -8.93 -13.76 -26.92
C TYR A 193 -10.26 -13.77 -27.66
N ASP A 194 -11.29 -14.34 -27.04
CA ASP A 194 -12.66 -14.09 -27.48
C ASP A 194 -13.18 -12.86 -26.72
N HIS A 195 -13.88 -11.98 -27.42
CA HIS A 195 -14.59 -10.88 -26.78
C HIS A 195 -16.09 -11.15 -26.78
N TRP A 196 -16.75 -10.68 -25.73
CA TRP A 196 -18.20 -10.67 -25.61
C TRP A 196 -18.60 -9.32 -25.04
N THR A 197 -19.66 -8.74 -25.59
CA THR A 197 -20.29 -7.56 -24.99
C THR A 197 -21.21 -8.01 -23.87
N ALA A 198 -20.94 -7.54 -22.65
CA ALA A 198 -21.89 -7.63 -21.56
C ALA A 198 -22.67 -6.31 -21.48
N SER A 199 -23.98 -6.40 -21.68
CA SER A 199 -24.95 -5.33 -21.39
C SER A 199 -25.54 -5.62 -20.02
N PHE A 200 -25.59 -4.61 -19.14
CA PHE A 200 -26.12 -4.75 -17.78
C PHE A 200 -27.60 -4.36 -17.71
#